data_AF-A0A921U0L6-F1
#
_entry.id   AF-A0A921U0L6-F1
#
_cell.length_a   1.000
_cell.length_b   1.000
_cell.length_c   1.000
_cell.angle_alpha   90.00
_cell.angle_beta   90.00
_cell.angle_gamma   90.00
#
_symmetry.space_group_name_H-M   'P 1'
#
loop_
_entity.id
_entity.type
_entity.pdbx_description
1 polymer ?
#
loop_
_entity_poly.entity_id
_entity_poly.type
_entity_poly.pdbx_seq_one_letter_code
_entity_poly.pdbx_strand_id
1 'polypeptide(L)'
;MADFFFGSPFRRVFHARPFFPAVEWSSGAASAAMDWVETPASHVLRVNVPGLGRDDVKVQVEEGNVLTIRGAPPAAKQKGKEDEEEGTVWHVAERGKPEFARAVALPEKVRVDGIRAAVENGVLTVVVPKEAAPARPKPRPIAVSSKL
;
A
#
# COMPACT_ATOMS: atom_id res chain seq x y z
N MET A 1 23.43 -17.77 22.40
CA MET A 1 24.58 -16.92 22.05
C MET A 1 24.43 -16.66 20.56
N ALA A 2 24.03 -15.42 20.21
CA ALA A 2 23.44 -14.98 18.92
C ALA A 2 22.12 -15.72 18.58
N ASP A 3 20.93 -15.12 18.44
CA ASP A 3 20.53 -13.87 17.81
C ASP A 3 19.34 -13.24 18.54
N PHE A 4 19.58 -12.14 19.25
CA PHE A 4 18.57 -11.42 20.05
C PHE A 4 18.56 -9.91 19.69
N PHE A 5 18.75 -9.57 18.41
CA PHE A 5 18.93 -8.17 17.97
C PHE A 5 18.22 -7.72 16.69
N PHE A 6 17.40 -8.57 16.03
CA PHE A 6 16.52 -8.10 14.96
C PHE A 6 15.06 -8.19 15.41
N GLY A 7 14.52 -7.06 15.86
CA GLY A 7 13.10 -6.84 15.98
C GLY A 7 12.46 -6.89 14.59
N SER A 8 11.87 -8.03 14.25
CA SER A 8 11.05 -8.16 13.05
C SER A 8 9.91 -7.15 13.09
N PRO A 9 9.71 -6.33 12.04
CA PRO A 9 8.69 -5.26 12.01
C PRO A 9 7.24 -5.80 11.93
N PHE A 10 7.05 -7.13 11.90
CA PHE A 10 5.76 -7.77 11.66
C PHE A 10 4.84 -7.90 12.88
N ARG A 11 5.23 -7.43 14.08
CA ARG A 11 4.43 -7.65 15.31
C ARG A 11 3.52 -6.50 15.76
N ARG A 12 3.29 -5.47 14.93
CA ARG A 12 2.34 -4.39 15.26
C ARG A 12 1.04 -4.36 14.45
N VAL A 13 0.69 -5.44 13.74
CA VAL A 13 -0.54 -5.48 12.91
C VAL A 13 -1.75 -6.12 13.60
N PHE A 14 -1.62 -6.77 14.77
CA PHE A 14 -2.76 -7.54 15.32
C PHE A 14 -3.54 -6.94 16.51
N HIS A 15 -3.15 -5.82 17.11
CA HIS A 15 -3.86 -5.30 18.29
C HIS A 15 -3.98 -3.78 18.30
N ALA A 16 -4.98 -3.25 17.60
CA ALA A 16 -5.83 -2.14 18.06
C ALA A 16 -6.93 -1.85 17.02
N ARG A 17 -8.13 -2.41 17.23
CA ARG A 17 -9.37 -1.76 16.77
C ARG A 17 -9.76 -0.75 17.85
N PRO A 18 -10.08 0.50 17.47
CA PRO A 18 -11.48 0.91 17.60
C PRO A 18 -12.04 1.61 16.34
N PHE A 19 -13.34 1.43 16.11
CA PHE A 19 -14.21 2.31 15.31
C PHE A 19 -13.86 2.58 13.83
N PHE A 20 -13.78 1.52 13.03
CA PHE A 20 -14.37 1.57 11.69
C PHE A 20 -15.36 0.40 11.59
N PRO A 21 -16.59 0.61 11.09
CA PRO A 21 -17.47 -0.51 10.80
C PRO A 21 -16.70 -1.46 9.91
N ALA A 22 -16.87 -2.77 10.15
CA ALA A 22 -16.30 -3.81 9.33
C ALA A 22 -16.69 -3.55 7.87
N VAL A 23 -15.84 -2.84 7.12
CA VAL A 23 -15.75 -3.02 5.69
C VAL A 23 -15.31 -4.46 5.59
N GLU A 24 -16.31 -5.30 5.38
CA GLU A 24 -16.18 -6.66 4.91
C GLU A 24 -15.14 -6.61 3.80
N TRP A 25 -13.89 -6.93 4.15
CA TRP A 25 -12.83 -7.08 3.19
C TRP A 25 -13.29 -8.25 2.34
N SER A 26 -13.96 -7.94 1.22
CA SER A 26 -14.08 -8.88 0.13
C SER A 26 -12.65 -9.16 -0.30
N SER A 27 -12.06 -10.18 0.31
CA SER A 27 -10.93 -10.96 -0.18
C SER A 27 -11.33 -11.75 -1.44
N GLY A 28 -12.18 -11.16 -2.26
CA GLY A 28 -12.81 -11.73 -3.44
C GLY A 28 -12.38 -10.98 -4.69
N ALA A 29 -11.07 -10.80 -4.88
CA ALA A 29 -10.52 -10.62 -6.22
C ALA A 29 -9.02 -10.92 -6.20
N ALA A 30 -8.57 -11.72 -7.15
CA ALA A 30 -7.16 -11.78 -7.54
C ALA A 30 -6.63 -10.42 -8.07
N SER A 31 -7.48 -9.41 -8.22
CA SER A 31 -7.07 -8.04 -8.53
C SER A 31 -6.49 -7.35 -7.29
N ALA A 32 -5.36 -6.66 -7.46
CA ALA A 32 -4.56 -6.06 -6.40
C ALA A 32 -3.79 -7.03 -5.48
N ALA A 33 -3.20 -8.06 -6.08
CA ALA A 33 -1.96 -8.65 -5.54
C ALA A 33 -0.91 -7.53 -5.41
N MET A 34 -0.20 -7.50 -4.29
CA MET A 34 0.69 -6.40 -3.94
C MET A 34 2.01 -6.91 -3.39
N ASP A 35 3.10 -6.33 -3.89
CA ASP A 35 4.42 -6.44 -3.31
C ASP A 35 4.78 -5.17 -2.55
N TRP A 36 5.49 -5.32 -1.44
CA TRP A 36 6.09 -4.21 -0.72
C TRP A 36 7.59 -4.45 -0.58
N VAL A 37 8.37 -3.57 -1.20
CA VAL A 37 9.83 -3.56 -1.15
C VAL A 37 10.31 -2.34 -0.36
N GLU A 38 11.25 -2.53 0.55
CA GLU A 38 11.91 -1.45 1.27
C GLU A 38 13.34 -1.27 0.74
N THR A 39 13.66 -0.05 0.33
CA THR A 39 15.02 0.38 0.00
C THR A 39 15.57 1.29 1.10
N PRO A 40 16.88 1.61 1.13
CA PRO A 40 17.42 2.57 2.09
C PRO A 40 16.76 3.96 2.01
N ALA A 41 16.27 4.35 0.83
CA ALA A 41 15.73 5.69 0.58
C ALA A 41 14.19 5.75 0.57
N SER A 42 13.50 4.64 0.33
CA SER A 42 12.05 4.63 0.11
C SER A 42 11.40 3.28 0.40
N HIS A 43 10.09 3.29 0.62
CA HIS A 43 9.23 2.13 0.45
C HIS A 43 8.61 2.17 -0.95
N VAL A 44 8.55 1.03 -1.61
CA VAL A 44 7.98 0.87 -2.95
C VAL A 44 6.91 -0.20 -2.89
N LEU A 45 5.66 0.19 -3.17
CA LEU A 45 4.53 -0.72 -3.27
C LEU A 45 4.20 -0.93 -4.73
N ARG A 46 4.04 -2.18 -5.15
CA ARG A 46 3.64 -2.55 -6.52
C ARG A 46 2.35 -3.33 -6.45
N VAL A 47 1.31 -2.88 -7.15
CA VAL A 47 -0.03 -3.47 -7.11
C VAL A 47 -0.47 -3.81 -8.52
N ASN A 48 -0.91 -5.04 -8.74
CA ASN A 48 -1.46 -5.47 -10.02
C ASN A 48 -2.86 -4.86 -10.24
N VAL A 49 -2.98 -4.02 -11.25
CA VAL A 49 -4.19 -3.27 -11.64
C VAL A 49 -4.48 -3.37 -13.15
N PRO A 50 -4.57 -4.60 -13.71
CA PRO A 50 -4.73 -4.77 -15.15
C PRO A 50 -6.05 -4.16 -15.65
N GLY A 51 -5.98 -3.38 -16.72
CA GLY A 51 -7.15 -2.76 -17.35
C GLY A 51 -7.67 -1.49 -16.68
N LEU A 52 -7.00 -0.99 -15.64
CA LEU A 52 -7.30 0.28 -14.99
C LEU A 52 -6.31 1.36 -15.45
N GLY A 53 -6.84 2.51 -15.85
CA GLY A 53 -6.05 3.70 -16.15
C GLY A 53 -5.67 4.47 -14.90
N ARG A 54 -4.94 5.58 -15.10
CA ARG A 54 -4.59 6.53 -14.02
C ARG A 54 -5.83 7.05 -13.29
N ASP A 55 -6.88 7.38 -14.03
CA ASP A 55 -8.07 8.04 -13.47
C ASP A 55 -9.00 7.06 -12.74
N ASP A 56 -8.77 5.76 -12.94
CA ASP A 56 -9.53 4.67 -12.31
C ASP A 56 -8.93 4.24 -10.95
N VAL A 57 -7.76 4.80 -10.59
CA VAL A 57 -7.01 4.46 -9.38
C VAL A 57 -6.81 5.69 -8.50
N LYS A 58 -7.22 5.58 -7.25
CA LYS A 58 -7.10 6.62 -6.24
C LYS A 58 -6.15 6.18 -5.12
N VAL A 59 -5.10 6.96 -4.91
CA VAL A 59 -4.12 6.75 -3.84
C VAL A 59 -4.19 7.92 -2.87
N GLN A 60 -4.38 7.65 -1.58
CA GLN A 60 -4.52 8.66 -0.53
C GLN A 60 -3.78 8.23 0.73
N VAL A 61 -3.31 9.20 1.51
CA VAL A 61 -2.86 8.96 2.88
C VAL A 61 -3.93 9.53 3.81
N GLU A 62 -4.49 8.65 4.64
CA GLU A 62 -5.50 8.98 5.65
C GLU A 62 -4.85 9.20 7.03
N GLU A 63 -5.65 9.59 8.02
CA GLU A 63 -5.19 9.79 9.40
C GLU A 63 -4.49 8.53 9.95
N GLY A 64 -3.47 8.73 10.78
CA GLY A 64 -2.67 7.62 11.31
C GLY A 64 -1.63 7.06 10.32
N ASN A 65 -1.28 7.82 9.28
CA ASN A 65 -0.24 7.44 8.31
C ASN A 65 -0.59 6.17 7.52
N VAL A 66 -1.87 6.03 7.15
CA VAL A 66 -2.38 4.87 6.41
C VAL A 66 -2.50 5.22 4.93
N LEU A 67 -1.73 4.52 4.10
CA LEU A 67 -1.83 4.59 2.64
C LEU A 67 -2.99 3.73 2.16
N THR A 68 -4.02 4.38 1.63
CA THR A 68 -5.19 3.74 1.03
C THR A 68 -5.10 3.79 -0.49
N ILE A 69 -5.21 2.63 -1.13
CA ILE A 69 -5.22 2.45 -2.58
C ILE A 69 -6.58 1.86 -2.95
N ARG A 70 -7.36 2.58 -3.75
CA ARG A 70 -8.65 2.14 -4.27
C ARG A 70 -8.61 2.17 -5.77
N GLY A 71 -9.18 1.18 -6.42
CA GLY A 71 -9.38 1.20 -7.85
C GLY A 71 -10.72 0.59 -8.20
N ALA A 72 -11.41 1.21 -9.14
CA ALA A 72 -12.64 0.69 -9.71
C ALA A 72 -12.67 1.13 -11.17
N PRO A 73 -13.09 0.27 -12.11
CA PRO A 73 -13.25 0.72 -13.47
C PRO A 73 -14.37 1.77 -13.54
N PRO A 74 -14.41 2.59 -14.59
CA PRO A 74 -15.45 3.60 -14.74
C PRO A 74 -16.84 2.96 -14.76
N ALA A 75 -17.86 3.68 -14.29
CA ALA A 75 -19.21 3.16 -14.12
C ALA A 75 -19.79 2.46 -15.37
N ALA A 76 -19.41 2.92 -16.57
CA ALA A 76 -19.76 2.28 -17.85
C ALA A 76 -19.24 0.84 -17.99
N LYS A 77 -18.10 0.50 -17.35
CA LYS A 77 -17.49 -0.84 -17.35
C LYS A 77 -17.85 -1.67 -16.11
N GLN A 78 -18.50 -1.07 -15.10
CA GLN A 78 -18.93 -1.80 -13.89
C GLN A 78 -20.20 -2.62 -14.14
N LYS A 79 -21.06 -2.17 -15.06
CA LYS A 79 -22.16 -2.99 -15.56
C LYS A 79 -21.58 -3.98 -16.55
N GLY A 80 -21.38 -5.24 -16.11
CA GLY A 80 -21.13 -6.38 -17.00
C GLY A 80 -22.31 -6.70 -17.93
N LYS A 81 -22.95 -5.67 -18.51
CA LYS A 81 -24.18 -5.70 -19.31
C LYS A 81 -24.29 -4.59 -20.35
N GLU A 82 -23.49 -3.52 -20.31
CA GLU A 82 -23.73 -2.37 -21.21
C GLU A 82 -23.11 -2.49 -22.61
N ASP A 83 -22.26 -3.49 -22.87
CA ASP A 83 -21.73 -3.79 -24.21
C ASP A 83 -22.00 -5.25 -24.64
N GLU A 84 -23.06 -5.90 -24.14
CA GLU A 84 -23.52 -7.14 -24.76
C GLU A 84 -24.28 -6.77 -26.02
N GLU A 85 -23.60 -6.82 -27.16
CA GLU A 85 -24.29 -6.86 -28.45
C GLU A 85 -25.30 -8.02 -28.43
N GLU A 86 -26.50 -7.78 -28.96
CA GLU A 86 -27.52 -8.83 -29.09
C GLU A 86 -26.90 -10.05 -29.80
N GLY A 87 -26.90 -11.20 -29.13
CA GLY A 87 -26.29 -12.43 -29.63
C GLY A 87 -24.94 -12.82 -28.98
N THR A 88 -24.44 -12.05 -28.01
CA THR A 88 -23.21 -12.41 -27.27
C THR A 88 -23.45 -13.63 -26.35
N VAL A 89 -22.61 -14.66 -26.48
CA VAL A 89 -22.66 -15.87 -25.63
C VAL A 89 -21.38 -15.99 -24.80
N TRP A 90 -21.52 -15.96 -23.48
CA TRP A 90 -20.42 -16.22 -22.56
C TRP A 90 -20.19 -17.71 -22.40
N HIS A 91 -19.03 -18.20 -22.82
CA HIS A 91 -18.63 -19.58 -22.57
C HIS A 91 -18.00 -19.75 -21.18
N VAL A 92 -17.18 -18.79 -20.74
CA VAL A 92 -16.50 -18.78 -19.43
C VAL A 92 -16.23 -17.33 -19.01
N ALA A 93 -16.37 -17.01 -17.71
CA ALA A 93 -16.04 -15.71 -17.14
C ALA A 93 -15.21 -15.87 -15.84
N GLU A 94 -13.90 -16.01 -15.99
CA GLU A 94 -12.95 -16.19 -14.87
C GLU A 94 -12.44 -14.89 -14.26
N ARG A 95 -12.50 -13.79 -15.02
CA ARG A 95 -11.99 -12.49 -14.59
C ARG A 95 -12.87 -11.97 -13.45
N GLY A 96 -12.27 -11.79 -12.27
CA GLY A 96 -12.97 -11.34 -11.06
C GLY A 96 -13.46 -9.90 -11.12
N LYS A 97 -14.10 -9.46 -10.02
CA LYS A 97 -14.56 -8.08 -9.89
C LYS A 97 -13.37 -7.12 -10.01
N PRO A 98 -13.48 -6.06 -10.84
CA PRO A 98 -12.39 -5.12 -11.11
C PRO A 98 -12.21 -4.03 -10.03
N GLU A 99 -13.09 -4.01 -9.02
CA GLU A 99 -12.99 -3.08 -7.89
C GLU A 99 -12.14 -3.67 -6.76
N PHE A 100 -11.23 -2.86 -6.22
CA PHE A 100 -10.39 -3.25 -5.09
C PHE A 100 -10.12 -2.08 -4.15
N ALA A 101 -9.83 -2.42 -2.89
CA ALA A 101 -9.33 -1.49 -1.89
C ALA A 101 -8.25 -2.17 -1.02
N ARG A 102 -7.13 -1.48 -0.85
CA ARG A 102 -6.01 -1.88 0.02
C ARG A 102 -5.66 -0.72 0.94
N ALA A 103 -5.32 -1.05 2.19
CA ALA A 103 -4.83 -0.10 3.16
C ALA A 103 -3.53 -0.64 3.76
N VAL A 104 -2.50 0.21 3.84
CA VAL A 104 -1.18 -0.13 4.37
C VAL A 104 -0.74 0.94 5.35
N ALA A 105 -0.44 0.56 6.58
CA ALA A 105 0.14 1.47 7.56
C ALA A 105 1.60 1.76 7.17
N LEU A 106 1.91 3.03 6.92
CA LEU A 106 3.26 3.48 6.62
C LEU A 106 4.07 3.66 7.92
N PRO A 107 5.39 3.43 7.90
CA PRO A 107 6.25 3.72 9.04
C PRO A 107 6.27 5.21 9.39
N GLU A 108 6.54 5.57 10.65
CA GLU A 108 6.51 6.96 11.14
C GLU A 108 7.48 7.92 10.42
N LYS A 109 8.56 7.41 9.82
CA LYS A 109 9.64 8.23 9.22
C LYS A 109 9.53 8.29 7.70
N VAL A 110 8.37 8.70 7.19
CA VAL A 110 8.10 8.84 5.76
C VAL A 110 7.71 10.27 5.41
N ARG A 111 8.14 10.73 4.23
CA ARG A 111 7.81 12.06 3.72
C ARG A 111 6.57 11.97 2.83
N VAL A 112 5.40 12.26 3.40
CA VAL A 112 4.09 12.16 2.73
C VAL A 112 4.02 13.06 1.48
N ASP A 113 4.51 14.30 1.55
CA ASP A 113 4.50 15.23 0.41
C ASP A 113 5.36 14.77 -0.78
N GLY A 114 6.26 13.80 -0.54
CA GLY A 114 7.15 13.25 -1.55
C GLY A 114 6.62 12.00 -2.24
N ILE A 115 5.43 11.52 -1.87
CA ILE A 115 4.85 10.30 -2.44
C ILE A 115 4.57 10.50 -3.92
N ARG A 116 4.94 9.51 -4.73
CA ARG A 116 4.66 9.49 -6.17
C ARG A 116 4.02 8.16 -6.54
N ALA A 117 3.10 8.20 -7.49
CA ALA A 117 2.43 7.01 -8.00
C ALA A 117 2.38 7.05 -9.53
N ALA A 118 2.55 5.89 -10.16
CA ALA A 118 2.45 5.71 -11.60
C ALA A 118 1.80 4.37 -11.92
N VAL A 119 1.00 4.31 -12.99
CA VAL A 119 0.45 3.06 -13.52
C VAL A 119 1.08 2.82 -14.88
N GLU A 120 1.80 1.71 -15.01
CA GLU A 120 2.45 1.30 -16.26
C GLU A 120 2.20 -0.19 -16.48
N ASN A 121 1.80 -0.57 -17.70
CA ASN A 121 1.58 -1.96 -18.09
C ASN A 121 0.67 -2.76 -17.13
N GLY A 122 -0.35 -2.11 -16.57
CA GLY A 122 -1.29 -2.75 -15.63
C GLY A 122 -0.73 -2.94 -14.22
N VAL A 123 0.36 -2.27 -13.86
CA VAL A 123 0.94 -2.27 -12.51
C VAL A 123 1.01 -0.86 -11.96
N LEU A 124 0.40 -0.65 -10.79
CA LEU A 124 0.52 0.57 -10.01
C LEU A 124 1.78 0.49 -9.17
N THR A 125 2.69 1.44 -9.33
CA THR A 125 3.87 1.61 -8.47
C THR A 125 3.68 2.86 -7.62
N VAL A 126 3.71 2.70 -6.30
CA VAL A 126 3.69 3.79 -5.33
C VAL A 126 5.04 3.87 -4.63
N VAL A 127 5.72 5.00 -4.75
CA VAL A 127 7.00 5.27 -4.10
C VAL A 127 6.79 6.23 -2.95
N VAL A 128 7.09 5.77 -1.74
CA VAL A 128 7.00 6.52 -0.50
C VAL A 128 8.42 6.81 0.00
N PRO A 129 8.95 8.03 -0.17
CA PRO A 129 10.28 8.37 0.29
C PRO A 129 10.35 8.37 1.82
N LYS A 130 11.47 7.90 2.35
CA LYS A 130 11.78 7.99 3.77
C LYS A 130 12.22 9.41 4.11
N GLU A 131 11.99 9.81 5.35
CA GLU A 131 12.59 11.04 5.86
C GLU A 131 14.12 10.92 5.86
N ALA A 132 14.80 12.03 5.57
CA ALA A 132 16.25 12.08 5.70
C ALA A 132 16.61 11.79 7.16
N ALA A 133 17.32 10.70 7.40
CA ALA A 133 17.82 10.43 8.74
C ALA A 133 18.70 11.62 9.18
N PRO A 134 18.48 12.19 10.39
CA PRO A 134 19.43 13.15 10.91
C PRO A 134 20.81 12.48 10.91
N ALA A 135 21.84 13.23 10.49
CA ALA A 135 23.21 12.73 10.48
C ALA A 135 23.49 12.05 11.82
N ARG A 136 23.89 10.77 11.79
CA ARG A 136 24.12 9.99 13.02
C ARG A 136 25.01 10.84 13.94
N PRO A 137 24.55 11.20 15.15
CA PRO A 137 25.35 12.03 16.02
C PRO A 137 26.66 11.29 16.27
N LYS A 138 27.80 11.95 15.99
CA LYS A 138 29.10 11.36 16.26
C LYS A 138 29.16 10.99 17.75
N PRO A 139 29.64 9.78 18.11
CA PRO A 139 29.80 9.41 19.52
C PRO A 139 30.62 10.47 20.23
N ARG A 140 30.08 11.08 21.28
CA ARG A 140 30.80 12.03 22.12
C ARG A 140 31.28 11.29 23.36
N PRO A 141 32.60 11.21 23.62
CA PRO A 141 33.08 10.65 24.87
C PRO A 141 32.56 11.51 26.02
N ILE A 142 31.90 10.86 26.99
CA ILE A 142 31.44 11.52 28.21
C ILE A 142 32.48 11.22 29.28
N ALA A 143 33.09 12.26 29.85
CA ALA A 143 34.01 12.10 30.96
C ALA A 143 33.24 11.59 32.19
N VAL A 144 33.70 10.49 32.76
CA VAL A 144 33.12 9.92 33.99
C VAL A 144 33.80 10.58 35.18
N SER A 145 33.05 11.35 35.96
CA SER A 145 33.50 11.93 37.23
C SER A 145 33.22 10.96 38.38
N SER A 146 34.10 10.93 39.39
CA SER A 146 33.91 10.17 40.62
C SER A 146 32.87 10.78 41.57
N LYS A 147 32.36 11.97 41.24
CA LYS A 147 31.33 12.68 41.99
C LYS A 147 30.33 13.31 41.02
N LEU A 148 29.04 13.17 41.34
CA LEU A 148 27.92 13.81 40.65
C LEU A 148 27.91 15.32 40.89
#